data_AF-A0A3C0U4B8-F1
#
_entry.id   AF-A0A3C0U4B8-F1
#
_cell.length_a   1.000
_cell.length_b   1.000
_cell.length_c   1.000
_cell.angle_alpha   90.00
_cell.angle_beta   90.00
_cell.angle_gamma   90.00
#
_symmetry.space_group_name_H-M   'P 1'
#
loop_
_entity.id
_entity.type
_entity.pdbx_description
1 polymer ?
#
loop_
_entity_poly.entity_id
_entity_poly.type
_entity_poly.pdbx_seq_one_letter_code
_entity_poly.pdbx_strand_id
1 'polypeptide(L)'
;MMKSWVFSTLTLAYGDIPYSEAITGSTDANWFPAYDTQEQIITGTNGLLEELAEAVQLLDNGGSIQGDILFNGDAAKWKKLANAMRLRLLMYISEKQNVSADFAAIVANESLMESNADNGILTYTGNFPNEYPLVPLKQGDFDAVAISTNAHAALDSLNDPRMFVYARPSNASTVFADPSITASYKGADNGSTAISASCDKNGSRLGYAYYNYPGHDQAGTMAEGIIMTYAEQQFLLAEAAHNGWITDDAATHHASAVEASMEYYGADFAMTGWTDFTDYITNSGAAYDNSINSIREQKWLAMFFTGLDNYFEVRRWYTQESGNWANLPFISAPCSNTNGDVMPMRFLYPGNEASLNPDNYFGAISVMGGNTQNTKMWVVNL
;
A
#
# COMPACT_ATOMS: atom_id res chain seq x y z
N MET A 1 -8.21 9.45 13.93
CA MET A 1 -8.03 9.37 12.45
C MET A 1 -6.58 9.53 12.02
N MET A 2 -6.03 10.73 11.82
CA MET A 2 -4.64 10.87 11.32
C MET A 2 -3.59 10.27 12.26
N LYS A 3 -3.74 10.47 13.57
CA LYS A 3 -2.97 9.76 14.61
C LYS A 3 -3.03 8.24 14.37
N SER A 4 -4.24 7.72 14.21
CA SER A 4 -4.49 6.29 14.03
C SER A 4 -3.87 5.74 12.74
N TRP A 5 -3.82 6.51 11.64
CA TRP A 5 -3.10 6.15 10.41
C TRP A 5 -1.58 6.11 10.60
N VAL A 6 -1.01 7.09 11.29
CA VAL A 6 0.44 7.12 11.55
C VAL A 6 0.82 5.93 12.43
N PHE A 7 0.09 5.69 13.51
CA PHE A 7 0.37 4.57 14.41
C PHE A 7 0.06 3.21 13.78
N SER A 8 -0.93 3.09 12.89
CA SER A 8 -1.12 1.85 12.12
C SER A 8 0.09 1.55 11.25
N THR A 9 0.63 2.55 10.57
CA THR A 9 1.84 2.41 9.75
C THR A 9 3.05 2.01 10.60
N LEU A 10 3.24 2.68 11.74
CA LEU A 10 4.35 2.38 12.66
C LEU A 10 4.26 0.97 13.23
N THR A 11 3.10 0.56 13.75
CA THR A 11 2.98 -0.76 14.36
C THR A 11 3.06 -1.86 13.31
N LEU A 12 2.50 -1.67 12.11
CA LEU A 12 2.66 -2.63 11.01
C LEU A 12 4.12 -2.68 10.51
N ALA A 13 4.91 -1.62 10.66
CA ALA A 13 6.32 -1.62 10.30
C ALA A 13 7.21 -2.30 11.35
N TYR A 14 7.02 -1.98 12.64
CA TYR A 14 7.96 -2.30 13.71
C TYR A 14 7.45 -3.30 14.75
N GLY A 15 6.14 -3.48 14.90
CA GLY A 15 5.51 -4.34 15.90
C GLY A 15 5.08 -3.52 17.10
N ASP A 16 5.50 -3.94 18.29
CA ASP A 16 5.26 -3.21 19.53
C ASP A 16 5.93 -1.84 19.47
N ILE A 17 5.25 -0.78 19.89
CA ILE A 17 5.78 0.59 19.80
C ILE A 17 5.22 1.44 20.96
N PRO A 18 5.89 2.55 21.32
CA PRO A 18 5.24 3.57 22.14
C PRO A 18 3.94 4.05 21.50
N TYR A 19 2.82 3.88 22.20
CA TYR A 19 1.49 4.26 21.70
C TYR A 19 0.65 5.00 22.77
N SER A 20 0.18 4.30 23.80
CA SER A 20 -0.68 4.88 24.84
C SER A 20 0.02 5.97 25.66
N GLU A 21 1.33 5.78 25.89
CA GLU A 21 2.18 6.75 26.60
C GLU A 21 2.92 7.71 25.66
N ALA A 22 2.78 7.57 24.34
CA ALA A 22 3.55 8.34 23.37
C ALA A 22 3.16 9.82 23.38
N ILE A 23 4.12 10.70 23.07
CA ILE A 23 3.92 12.15 22.87
C ILE A 23 3.50 12.88 24.19
N THR A 24 3.63 12.23 25.34
CA THR A 24 3.29 12.81 26.65
C THR A 24 4.46 13.51 27.36
N GLY A 25 5.65 13.58 26.75
CA GLY A 25 6.84 14.14 27.38
C GLY A 25 6.69 15.59 27.86
N SER A 26 5.94 16.43 27.13
CA SER A 26 5.68 17.82 27.55
C SER A 26 4.54 17.97 28.55
N THR A 27 3.63 17.00 28.65
CA THR A 27 2.44 17.08 29.51
C THR A 27 2.66 16.35 30.84
N ASP A 28 3.17 15.12 30.78
CA ASP A 28 3.26 14.20 31.92
C ASP A 28 4.71 13.91 32.31
N ALA A 29 5.68 14.56 31.65
CA ALA A 29 7.12 14.35 31.85
C ALA A 29 7.56 12.87 31.67
N ASN A 30 6.82 12.11 30.84
CA ASN A 30 7.20 10.76 30.46
C ASN A 30 8.19 10.80 29.29
N TRP A 31 9.47 10.61 29.61
CA TRP A 31 10.56 10.59 28.63
C TRP A 31 10.90 9.18 28.12
N PHE A 32 10.29 8.15 28.72
CA PHE A 32 10.59 6.74 28.48
C PHE A 32 9.28 5.96 28.30
N PRO A 33 8.48 6.29 27.27
CA PRO A 33 7.18 5.68 27.10
C PRO A 33 7.31 4.16 26.88
N ALA A 34 6.43 3.40 27.53
CA ALA A 34 6.36 1.95 27.35
C ALA A 34 6.01 1.58 25.91
N TYR A 35 6.47 0.41 25.47
CA TYR A 35 6.11 -0.16 24.17
C TYR A 35 4.84 -0.98 24.36
N ASP A 36 3.74 -0.52 23.80
CA ASP A 36 2.48 -1.26 23.82
C ASP A 36 2.55 -2.40 22.81
N THR A 37 1.91 -3.53 23.14
CA THR A 37 1.85 -4.66 22.21
C THR A 37 1.05 -4.29 20.96
N GLN A 38 1.44 -4.81 19.81
CA GLN A 38 0.71 -4.58 18.56
C GLN A 38 -0.77 -4.98 18.64
N GLU A 39 -1.09 -6.02 19.42
CA GLU A 39 -2.48 -6.40 19.73
C GLU A 39 -3.21 -5.27 20.46
N GLN A 40 -2.68 -4.78 21.59
CA GLN A 40 -3.28 -3.68 22.35
C GLN A 40 -3.43 -2.40 21.52
N ILE A 41 -2.45 -2.10 20.67
CA ILE A 41 -2.50 -0.93 19.79
C ILE A 41 -3.69 -1.05 18.84
N ILE A 42 -3.92 -2.21 18.20
CA ILE A 42 -4.96 -2.35 17.18
C ILE A 42 -6.35 -2.58 17.81
N THR A 43 -6.45 -3.49 18.78
CA THR A 43 -7.73 -4.04 19.29
C THR A 43 -8.05 -3.66 20.73
N GLY A 44 -7.08 -3.09 21.47
CA GLY A 44 -7.24 -2.73 22.87
C GLY A 44 -8.14 -1.51 23.08
N THR A 45 -8.38 -1.20 24.35
CA THR A 45 -9.09 0.03 24.74
C THR A 45 -8.29 1.27 24.34
N ASN A 46 -8.94 2.23 23.69
CA ASN A 46 -8.31 3.36 22.98
C ASN A 46 -7.32 2.89 21.88
N GLY A 47 -7.48 1.67 21.39
CA GLY A 47 -6.77 1.14 20.24
C GLY A 47 -7.30 1.74 18.94
N LEU A 48 -6.59 1.46 17.85
CA LEU A 48 -6.84 2.07 16.54
C LEU A 48 -8.26 1.83 16.01
N LEU A 49 -8.82 0.62 16.21
CA LEU A 49 -10.19 0.32 15.79
C LEU A 49 -11.24 1.14 16.55
N GLU A 50 -11.06 1.30 17.86
CA GLU A 50 -11.94 2.09 18.71
C GLU A 50 -11.81 3.59 18.42
N GLU A 51 -10.59 4.12 18.29
CA GLU A 51 -10.35 5.53 17.96
C GLU A 51 -10.95 5.93 16.61
N LEU A 52 -10.90 5.05 15.61
CA LEU A 52 -11.51 5.30 14.30
C LEU A 52 -13.04 5.28 14.39
N ALA A 53 -13.62 4.35 15.15
CA ALA A 53 -15.07 4.30 15.37
C ALA A 53 -15.57 5.53 16.15
N GLU A 54 -14.86 5.96 17.19
CA GLU A 54 -15.15 7.17 17.95
C GLU A 54 -15.11 8.40 17.04
N ALA A 55 -14.11 8.50 16.15
CA ALA A 55 -14.01 9.61 15.23
C ALA A 55 -15.22 9.70 14.28
N VAL A 56 -15.74 8.57 13.81
CA VAL A 56 -16.99 8.53 13.02
C VAL A 56 -18.17 9.06 13.85
N GLN A 57 -18.32 8.59 15.09
CA GLN A 57 -19.39 9.04 15.99
C GLN A 57 -19.33 10.54 16.29
N LEU A 58 -18.13 11.10 16.51
CA LEU A 58 -17.95 12.53 16.75
C LEU A 58 -18.39 13.36 15.53
N LEU A 59 -18.10 12.88 14.32
CA LEU A 59 -18.54 13.53 13.09
C LEU A 59 -20.04 13.41 12.86
N ASP A 60 -20.66 12.27 13.19
CA ASP A 60 -22.11 12.11 13.15
C ASP A 60 -22.85 13.05 14.11
N ASN A 61 -22.22 13.37 15.24
CA ASN A 61 -22.75 14.31 16.22
C ASN A 61 -22.47 15.80 15.88
N GLY A 62 -22.07 16.10 14.64
CA GLY A 62 -21.87 17.47 14.16
C GLY A 62 -20.50 18.07 14.48
N GLY A 63 -19.50 17.22 14.77
CA GLY A 63 -18.11 17.65 14.87
C GLY A 63 -17.64 18.39 13.61
N SER A 64 -16.87 19.45 13.79
CA SER A 64 -16.32 20.26 12.68
C SER A 64 -14.81 20.06 12.55
N ILE A 65 -14.31 20.08 11.32
CA ILE A 65 -12.91 19.85 10.99
C ILE A 65 -12.33 21.15 10.43
N GLN A 66 -11.30 21.68 11.07
CA GLN A 66 -10.67 22.95 10.70
C GLN A 66 -9.24 22.72 10.21
N GLY A 67 -8.79 23.53 9.24
CA GLY A 67 -7.44 23.42 8.69
C GLY A 67 -7.19 22.14 7.87
N ASP A 68 -8.26 21.49 7.40
CA ASP A 68 -8.18 20.25 6.63
C ASP A 68 -7.74 20.52 5.18
N ILE A 69 -6.63 19.87 4.81
CA ILE A 69 -6.02 19.95 3.48
C ILE A 69 -6.31 18.71 2.62
N LEU A 70 -6.98 17.68 3.15
CA LEU A 70 -7.38 16.47 2.40
C LEU A 70 -8.77 16.64 1.81
N PHE A 71 -9.75 16.98 2.65
CA PHE A 71 -11.17 16.99 2.26
C PHE A 71 -11.85 18.34 2.46
N ASN A 72 -11.08 19.41 2.72
CA ASN A 72 -11.61 20.76 2.96
C ASN A 72 -12.71 20.82 4.03
N GLY A 73 -12.63 19.95 5.04
CA GLY A 73 -13.56 19.87 6.16
C GLY A 73 -14.80 19.02 5.88
N ASP A 74 -14.86 18.27 4.77
CA ASP A 74 -15.98 17.38 4.45
C ASP A 74 -16.02 16.16 5.38
N ALA A 75 -16.86 16.25 6.40
CA ALA A 75 -17.06 15.20 7.38
C ALA A 75 -17.54 13.88 6.76
N ALA A 76 -18.30 13.89 5.66
CA ALA A 76 -18.77 12.66 5.03
C ALA A 76 -17.58 11.86 4.45
N LYS A 77 -16.63 12.53 3.79
CA LYS A 77 -15.42 11.89 3.28
C LYS A 77 -14.51 11.39 4.39
N TRP A 78 -14.38 12.13 5.48
CA TRP A 78 -13.63 11.67 6.65
C TRP A 78 -14.24 10.41 7.29
N LYS A 79 -15.57 10.31 7.39
CA LYS A 79 -16.23 9.09 7.86
C LYS A 79 -15.95 7.91 6.95
N LYS A 80 -16.08 8.09 5.63
CA LYS A 80 -15.76 7.07 4.62
C LYS A 80 -14.31 6.58 4.75
N LEU A 81 -13.36 7.50 4.88
CA LEU A 81 -11.95 7.17 5.08
C LEU A 81 -11.71 6.40 6.40
N ALA A 82 -12.31 6.84 7.50
CA ALA A 82 -12.18 6.16 8.80
C ALA A 82 -12.72 4.72 8.76
N ASN A 83 -13.87 4.52 8.13
CA ASN A 83 -14.46 3.19 7.96
C ASN A 83 -13.63 2.31 7.03
N ALA A 84 -13.11 2.84 5.93
CA ALA A 84 -12.19 2.11 5.07
C ALA A 84 -10.91 1.68 5.81
N MET A 85 -10.33 2.56 6.65
CA MET A 85 -9.19 2.21 7.50
C MET A 85 -9.53 1.14 8.54
N ARG A 86 -10.74 1.14 9.12
CA ARG A 86 -11.21 0.06 10.01
C ARG A 86 -11.24 -1.27 9.27
N LEU A 87 -11.77 -1.31 8.04
CA LEU A 87 -11.77 -2.51 7.19
C LEU A 87 -10.34 -3.01 6.91
N ARG A 88 -9.40 -2.10 6.61
CA ARG A 88 -7.98 -2.44 6.41
C ARG A 88 -7.38 -3.10 7.67
N LEU A 89 -7.60 -2.52 8.85
CA LEU A 89 -7.09 -3.06 10.11
C LEU A 89 -7.70 -4.42 10.44
N LEU A 90 -9.01 -4.60 10.24
CA LEU A 90 -9.68 -5.90 10.41
C LEU A 90 -9.08 -6.96 9.47
N MET A 91 -8.79 -6.59 8.21
CA MET A 91 -8.14 -7.51 7.27
C MET A 91 -6.75 -7.93 7.77
N TYR A 92 -5.94 -7.01 8.31
CA TYR A 92 -4.61 -7.34 8.82
C TYR A 92 -4.60 -8.26 10.04
N ILE A 93 -5.65 -8.24 10.87
CA ILE A 93 -5.75 -9.08 12.09
C ILE A 93 -6.60 -10.33 11.89
N SER A 94 -7.11 -10.57 10.68
CA SER A 94 -8.06 -11.66 10.38
C SER A 94 -7.54 -13.07 10.67
N GLU A 95 -6.23 -13.27 10.63
CA GLU A 95 -5.60 -14.54 11.00
C GLU A 95 -5.41 -14.70 12.51
N LYS A 96 -5.65 -13.64 13.29
CA LYS A 96 -5.45 -13.61 14.75
C LYS A 96 -6.73 -13.77 15.52
N GLN A 97 -7.82 -13.33 14.92
CA GLN A 97 -9.14 -13.45 15.49
C GLN A 97 -10.17 -13.42 14.37
N ASN A 98 -11.35 -13.97 14.66
CA ASN A 98 -12.45 -13.88 13.74
C ASN A 98 -12.97 -12.43 13.67
N VAL A 99 -12.77 -11.78 12.53
CA VAL A 99 -13.22 -10.40 12.26
C VAL A 99 -14.49 -10.33 11.42
N SER A 100 -15.06 -11.47 11.00
CA SER A 100 -16.10 -11.50 9.97
C SER A 100 -17.33 -10.70 10.35
N ALA A 101 -17.76 -10.79 11.62
CA ALA A 101 -18.93 -10.07 12.12
C ALA A 101 -18.71 -8.55 12.16
N ASP A 102 -17.55 -8.11 12.65
CA ASP A 102 -17.21 -6.69 12.74
C ASP A 102 -17.03 -6.07 11.35
N PHE A 103 -16.39 -6.82 10.44
CA PHE A 103 -16.23 -6.41 9.05
C PHE A 103 -17.59 -6.24 8.38
N ALA A 104 -18.45 -7.26 8.46
CA ALA A 104 -19.81 -7.21 7.91
C ALA A 104 -20.67 -6.10 8.52
N ALA A 105 -20.52 -5.84 9.83
CA ALA A 105 -21.24 -4.77 10.50
C ALA A 105 -20.86 -3.38 9.96
N ILE A 106 -19.57 -3.15 9.66
CA ILE A 106 -19.12 -1.92 9.00
C ILE A 106 -19.71 -1.83 7.60
N VAL A 107 -19.60 -2.89 6.79
CA VAL A 107 -20.14 -2.89 5.41
C VAL A 107 -21.64 -2.60 5.38
N ALA A 108 -22.40 -3.16 6.33
CA ALA A 108 -23.86 -3.03 6.33
C ALA A 108 -24.39 -1.69 6.88
N ASN A 109 -23.67 -1.06 7.80
CA ASN A 109 -24.22 0.06 8.60
C ASN A 109 -23.47 1.38 8.46
N GLU A 110 -22.26 1.36 7.90
CA GLU A 110 -21.39 2.53 7.84
C GLU A 110 -21.30 3.10 6.42
N SER A 111 -20.96 4.39 6.32
CA SER A 111 -20.67 4.99 5.01
C SER A 111 -19.27 4.58 4.54
N LEU A 112 -19.19 4.01 3.33
CA LEU A 112 -17.95 3.61 2.66
C LEU A 112 -17.65 4.51 1.46
N MET A 113 -16.41 4.47 0.94
CA MET A 113 -16.04 5.16 -0.29
C MET A 113 -16.86 4.63 -1.47
N GLU A 114 -17.33 5.53 -2.34
CA GLU A 114 -18.21 5.21 -3.47
C GLU A 114 -17.50 5.36 -4.83
N SER A 115 -16.40 6.10 -4.87
CA SER A 115 -15.59 6.32 -6.07
C SER A 115 -14.21 6.88 -5.71
N ASN A 116 -13.36 7.07 -6.72
CA ASN A 116 -12.08 7.76 -6.57
C ASN A 116 -12.20 9.19 -5.99
N ALA A 117 -13.37 9.83 -6.06
CA ALA A 117 -13.60 11.14 -5.44
C ALA A 117 -13.55 11.12 -3.90
N ASP A 118 -13.65 9.94 -3.28
CA ASP A 118 -13.56 9.75 -1.83
C ASP A 118 -12.17 9.30 -1.36
N ASN A 119 -11.20 9.16 -2.28
CA ASN A 119 -9.84 8.72 -1.95
C ASN A 119 -9.21 9.60 -0.87
N GLY A 120 -8.60 8.98 0.14
CA GLY A 120 -7.77 9.67 1.13
C GLY A 120 -6.39 9.94 0.54
N ILE A 121 -6.27 11.04 -0.20
CA ILE A 121 -5.05 11.44 -0.90
C ILE A 121 -4.63 12.85 -0.46
N LEU A 122 -3.32 13.04 -0.29
CA LEU A 122 -2.70 14.34 -0.13
C LEU A 122 -2.13 14.77 -1.49
N THR A 123 -2.75 15.76 -2.12
CA THR A 123 -2.18 16.39 -3.30
C THR A 123 -1.06 17.33 -2.86
N TYR A 124 0.17 17.02 -3.31
CA TYR A 124 1.31 17.88 -3.06
C TYR A 124 1.25 19.14 -3.93
N THR A 125 1.86 20.22 -3.44
CA THR A 125 2.07 21.41 -4.27
C THR A 125 3.29 21.22 -5.17
N GLY A 126 3.45 22.04 -6.20
CA GLY A 126 4.66 22.02 -7.03
C GLY A 126 5.89 22.68 -6.40
N ASN A 127 5.81 23.17 -5.15
CA ASN A 127 6.84 24.05 -4.56
C ASN A 127 7.24 23.64 -3.14
N PHE A 128 8.52 23.90 -2.83
CA PHE A 128 9.05 23.80 -1.47
C PHE A 128 8.25 24.59 -0.44
N PRO A 129 7.93 24.01 0.75
CA PRO A 129 8.32 22.71 1.28
C PRO A 129 7.26 21.59 1.12
N ASN A 130 6.28 21.79 0.24
CA ASN A 130 5.10 20.94 0.13
C ASN A 130 5.07 20.18 -1.19
N GLU A 131 6.23 19.94 -1.80
CA GLU A 131 6.40 19.10 -2.98
C GLU A 131 6.43 17.61 -2.61
N TYR A 132 6.10 16.76 -3.58
CA TYR A 132 6.20 15.32 -3.39
C TYR A 132 7.64 14.96 -3.00
N PRO A 133 7.89 14.15 -1.95
CA PRO A 133 9.24 13.96 -1.40
C PRO A 133 10.30 13.43 -2.39
N LEU A 134 9.88 12.81 -3.50
CA LEU A 134 10.78 12.34 -4.56
C LEU A 134 10.99 13.35 -5.69
N VAL A 135 10.37 14.54 -5.62
CA VAL A 135 10.52 15.66 -6.55
C VAL A 135 11.31 16.79 -5.87
N PRO A 136 12.40 17.33 -6.45
CA PRO A 136 13.21 16.83 -7.55
C PRO A 136 14.44 16.10 -6.99
N LEU A 137 14.33 14.79 -6.73
CA LEU A 137 15.55 13.98 -6.56
C LEU A 137 16.49 14.22 -7.74
N LYS A 138 17.81 14.15 -7.50
CA LYS A 138 18.79 14.33 -8.59
C LYS A 138 18.45 13.33 -9.70
N GLN A 139 18.53 13.78 -10.95
CA GLN A 139 18.19 12.95 -12.11
C GLN A 139 18.80 11.54 -12.06
N GLY A 140 20.05 11.41 -11.59
CA GLY A 140 20.72 10.12 -11.45
C GLY A 140 20.10 9.17 -10.40
N ASP A 141 19.53 9.70 -9.31
CA ASP A 141 18.92 8.90 -8.25
C ASP A 141 17.58 8.32 -8.71
N PHE A 142 16.81 9.12 -9.44
CA PHE A 142 15.53 8.68 -9.98
C PHE A 142 15.69 7.75 -11.19
N ASP A 143 16.71 7.99 -12.03
CA ASP A 143 17.08 7.11 -13.14
C ASP A 143 17.53 5.71 -12.69
N ALA A 144 17.75 5.50 -11.39
CA ALA A 144 18.06 4.22 -10.79
C ALA A 144 16.81 3.42 -10.36
N VAL A 145 15.61 4.00 -10.40
CA VAL A 145 14.35 3.31 -10.05
C VAL A 145 13.69 2.77 -11.31
N ALA A 146 13.47 1.45 -11.32
CA ALA A 146 12.84 0.73 -12.43
C ALA A 146 11.70 -0.16 -11.93
N ILE A 147 10.74 -0.42 -12.81
CA ILE A 147 9.68 -1.39 -12.54
C ILE A 147 10.30 -2.79 -12.40
N SER A 148 9.82 -3.58 -11.44
CA SER A 148 10.34 -4.92 -11.21
C SER A 148 9.96 -5.89 -12.35
N THR A 149 10.75 -6.94 -12.57
CA THR A 149 10.42 -8.04 -13.51
C THR A 149 9.07 -8.66 -13.21
N ASN A 150 8.72 -8.81 -11.93
CA ASN A 150 7.43 -9.35 -11.51
C ASN A 150 6.26 -8.44 -11.92
N ALA A 151 6.37 -7.13 -11.65
CA ALA A 151 5.31 -6.17 -12.00
C ALA A 151 5.19 -6.01 -13.51
N HIS A 152 6.35 -6.00 -14.19
CA HIS A 152 6.39 -6.01 -15.64
C HIS A 152 5.68 -7.23 -16.22
N ALA A 153 6.00 -8.44 -15.74
CA ALA A 153 5.42 -9.68 -16.24
C ALA A 153 3.91 -9.75 -16.01
N ALA A 154 3.43 -9.35 -14.84
CA ALA A 154 2.00 -9.31 -14.53
C ALA A 154 1.24 -8.39 -15.51
N LEU A 155 1.71 -7.14 -15.67
CA LEU A 155 1.08 -6.17 -16.57
C LEU A 155 1.20 -6.54 -18.06
N ASP A 156 2.38 -7.02 -18.49
CA ASP A 156 2.64 -7.39 -19.90
C ASP A 156 1.79 -8.59 -20.33
N SER A 157 1.60 -9.58 -19.46
CA SER A 157 0.78 -10.76 -19.74
C SER A 157 -0.70 -10.43 -20.02
N LEU A 158 -1.19 -9.32 -19.47
CA LEU A 158 -2.56 -8.82 -19.60
C LEU A 158 -2.69 -7.73 -20.67
N ASN A 159 -1.57 -7.31 -21.28
CA ASN A 159 -1.48 -6.07 -22.07
C ASN A 159 -2.13 -4.89 -21.32
N ASP A 160 -1.80 -4.76 -20.03
CA ASP A 160 -2.46 -3.85 -19.09
C ASP A 160 -2.08 -2.39 -19.37
N PRO A 161 -3.07 -1.47 -19.54
CA PRO A 161 -2.80 -0.06 -19.84
C PRO A 161 -2.03 0.67 -18.72
N ARG A 162 -2.03 0.17 -17.48
CA ARG A 162 -1.25 0.76 -16.37
C ARG A 162 0.26 0.65 -16.60
N MET A 163 0.74 -0.27 -17.43
CA MET A 163 2.17 -0.36 -17.81
C MET A 163 2.70 0.97 -18.34
N PHE A 164 1.92 1.66 -19.18
CA PHE A 164 2.30 2.91 -19.83
C PHE A 164 2.30 4.12 -18.89
N VAL A 165 1.64 3.98 -17.73
CA VAL A 165 1.66 4.98 -16.65
C VAL A 165 2.78 4.69 -15.66
N TYR A 166 2.91 3.44 -15.21
CA TYR A 166 3.85 3.05 -14.17
C TYR A 166 5.30 3.09 -14.64
N ALA A 167 5.51 2.86 -15.93
CA ALA A 167 6.84 2.80 -16.52
C ALA A 167 6.92 3.63 -17.81
N ARG A 168 8.11 4.14 -18.10
CA ARG A 168 8.46 4.65 -19.44
C ARG A 168 9.20 3.57 -20.23
N PRO A 169 9.19 3.62 -21.57
CA PRO A 169 9.88 2.63 -22.38
C PRO A 169 11.38 2.55 -22.03
N SER A 170 11.93 1.35 -21.99
CA SER A 170 13.38 1.13 -21.82
C SER A 170 14.21 1.73 -22.97
N ASN A 171 13.58 1.90 -24.13
CA ASN A 171 14.12 2.56 -25.32
C ASN A 171 13.58 4.00 -25.51
N ALA A 172 13.17 4.67 -24.42
CA ALA A 172 12.52 5.99 -24.47
C ALA A 172 13.24 7.03 -25.35
N SER A 173 14.57 7.13 -25.30
CA SER A 173 15.32 8.09 -26.13
C SER A 173 15.18 7.82 -27.63
N THR A 174 15.03 6.56 -28.03
CA THR A 174 14.82 6.19 -29.44
C THR A 174 13.39 6.48 -29.89
N VAL A 175 12.40 6.15 -29.05
CA VAL A 175 10.98 6.44 -29.31
C VAL A 175 10.74 7.95 -29.37
N PHE A 176 11.41 8.73 -28.52
CA PHE A 176 11.34 10.18 -28.55
C PHE A 176 11.92 10.78 -29.84
N ALA A 177 13.02 10.21 -30.34
CA ALA A 177 13.63 10.65 -31.59
C ALA A 177 12.83 10.24 -32.84
N ASP A 178 12.15 9.09 -32.78
CA ASP A 178 11.31 8.56 -33.85
C ASP A 178 10.08 7.84 -33.25
N PRO A 179 8.92 8.53 -33.18
CA PRO A 179 7.69 7.95 -32.63
C PRO A 179 7.12 6.76 -33.42
N SER A 180 7.66 6.44 -34.61
CA SER A 180 7.27 5.23 -35.34
C SER A 180 7.90 3.94 -34.79
N ILE A 181 8.93 4.08 -33.95
CA ILE A 181 9.57 2.94 -33.28
C ILE A 181 8.66 2.42 -32.17
N THR A 182 8.43 1.11 -32.16
CA THR A 182 7.67 0.44 -31.08
C THR A 182 8.37 0.62 -29.73
N ALA A 183 7.62 1.09 -28.73
CA ALA A 183 8.08 1.17 -27.36
C ALA A 183 8.36 -0.24 -26.80
N SER A 184 9.49 -0.40 -26.12
CA SER A 184 9.88 -1.65 -25.47
C SER A 184 9.96 -1.47 -23.96
N TYR A 185 9.23 -2.31 -23.24
CA TYR A 185 9.22 -2.34 -21.78
C TYR A 185 10.00 -3.54 -21.28
N LYS A 186 10.64 -3.39 -20.11
CA LYS A 186 11.41 -4.44 -19.44
C LYS A 186 11.32 -4.24 -17.93
N GLY A 187 11.32 -5.32 -17.17
CA GLY A 187 11.49 -5.22 -15.73
C GLY A 187 12.95 -5.36 -15.30
N ALA A 188 13.26 -4.84 -14.11
CA ALA A 188 14.52 -5.07 -13.41
C ALA A 188 14.31 -6.13 -12.32
N ASP A 189 15.28 -7.03 -12.15
CA ASP A 189 15.20 -8.08 -11.16
C ASP A 189 15.41 -7.52 -9.75
N ASN A 190 14.48 -7.84 -8.84
CA ASN A 190 14.58 -7.44 -7.46
C ASN A 190 15.85 -8.03 -6.81
N GLY A 191 16.59 -7.21 -6.07
CA GLY A 191 17.83 -7.61 -5.40
C GLY A 191 19.10 -7.49 -6.26
N SER A 192 18.98 -7.11 -7.54
CA SER A 192 20.16 -6.90 -8.39
C SER A 192 21.04 -5.74 -7.90
N THR A 193 22.31 -6.05 -7.60
CA THR A 193 23.34 -5.04 -7.25
C THR A 193 24.30 -4.75 -8.40
N ALA A 194 24.22 -5.52 -9.51
CA ALA A 194 25.09 -5.40 -10.66
C ALA A 194 24.40 -5.94 -11.93
N ILE A 195 24.81 -5.47 -13.11
CA ILE A 195 24.30 -6.01 -14.38
C ILE A 195 24.92 -7.39 -14.58
N SER A 196 24.10 -8.43 -14.54
CA SER A 196 24.51 -9.82 -14.75
C SER A 196 23.43 -10.58 -15.52
N ALA A 197 23.82 -11.68 -16.18
CA ALA A 197 22.89 -12.48 -16.98
C ALA A 197 21.79 -13.17 -16.15
N SER A 198 21.96 -13.29 -14.83
CA SER A 198 21.04 -14.00 -13.93
C SER A 198 20.32 -13.11 -12.92
N CYS A 199 20.58 -11.80 -12.93
CA CYS A 199 20.05 -10.83 -11.97
C CYS A 199 20.33 -9.43 -12.54
N ASP A 200 19.47 -8.94 -13.46
CA ASP A 200 19.69 -7.70 -14.22
C ASP A 200 18.95 -6.52 -13.57
N LYS A 201 19.66 -5.40 -13.41
CA LYS A 201 19.07 -4.15 -12.90
C LYS A 201 18.53 -3.24 -14.00
N ASN A 202 18.72 -3.59 -15.27
CA ASN A 202 18.23 -2.79 -16.39
C ASN A 202 16.74 -3.02 -16.60
N GLY A 203 15.91 -2.07 -16.20
CA GLY A 203 14.48 -2.08 -16.44
C GLY A 203 13.98 -0.76 -17.01
N SER A 204 12.74 -0.78 -17.46
CA SER A 204 11.95 0.40 -17.72
C SER A 204 11.86 1.23 -16.44
N ARG A 205 12.30 2.47 -16.53
CA ARG A 205 12.27 3.40 -15.41
C ARG A 205 10.83 3.82 -15.11
N LEU A 206 10.62 4.41 -13.94
CA LEU A 206 9.33 4.97 -13.56
C LEU A 206 8.77 5.91 -14.64
N GLY A 207 7.45 5.84 -14.81
CA GLY A 207 6.73 6.63 -15.81
C GLY A 207 6.78 8.13 -15.53
N TYR A 208 6.45 8.91 -16.57
CA TYR A 208 6.61 10.37 -16.56
C TYR A 208 5.71 11.09 -15.52
N ALA A 209 4.64 10.44 -15.06
CA ALA A 209 3.78 10.92 -13.98
C ALA A 209 4.50 11.07 -12.64
N TYR A 210 5.58 10.32 -12.42
CA TYR A 210 6.31 10.28 -11.15
C TYR A 210 7.68 10.96 -11.23
N TYR A 211 8.04 11.52 -12.39
CA TYR A 211 9.38 12.00 -12.67
C TYR A 211 9.45 13.26 -13.51
N ASN A 212 10.13 14.29 -13.00
CA ASN A 212 10.47 15.46 -13.79
C ASN A 212 11.71 15.15 -14.64
N TYR A 213 11.53 15.16 -15.96
CA TYR A 213 12.62 15.01 -16.93
C TYR A 213 12.75 16.29 -17.75
N PRO A 214 13.96 16.73 -18.14
CA PRO A 214 14.12 17.88 -19.02
C PRO A 214 13.31 17.72 -20.32
N GLY A 215 12.29 18.58 -20.51
CA GLY A 215 11.33 18.50 -21.63
C GLY A 215 9.97 17.86 -21.29
N HIS A 216 9.82 17.33 -20.08
CA HIS A 216 8.57 16.78 -19.52
C HIS A 216 8.44 17.18 -18.04
N ASP A 217 8.12 18.45 -17.80
CA ASP A 217 7.88 19.01 -16.45
C ASP A 217 6.44 18.69 -16.00
N GLN A 218 6.11 17.41 -15.86
CA GLN A 218 4.74 16.92 -15.61
C GLN A 218 4.56 16.16 -14.28
N ALA A 219 5.61 15.91 -13.50
CA ALA A 219 5.46 15.10 -12.27
C ALA A 219 4.63 15.78 -11.18
N GLY A 220 4.41 17.10 -11.31
CA GLY A 220 3.70 17.90 -10.31
C GLY A 220 2.21 17.59 -10.14
N THR A 221 1.58 16.83 -11.03
CA THR A 221 0.11 16.59 -11.00
C THR A 221 -0.32 15.18 -10.59
N MET A 222 0.57 14.20 -10.49
CA MET A 222 0.18 12.78 -10.26
C MET A 222 0.85 12.08 -9.07
N ALA A 223 1.95 12.61 -8.53
CA ALA A 223 2.57 12.03 -7.34
C ALA A 223 1.86 12.51 -6.07
N GLU A 224 0.96 11.69 -5.53
CA GLU A 224 0.13 12.02 -4.37
C GLU A 224 0.54 11.21 -3.12
N GLY A 225 0.21 11.76 -1.95
CA GLY A 225 0.40 11.09 -0.67
C GLY A 225 -0.82 10.21 -0.40
N ILE A 226 -0.74 8.95 -0.79
CA ILE A 226 -1.87 8.02 -0.67
C ILE A 226 -1.97 7.50 0.76
N ILE A 227 -3.09 7.78 1.42
CA ILE A 227 -3.45 7.16 2.71
C ILE A 227 -4.25 5.89 2.44
N MET A 228 -5.31 5.99 1.63
CA MET A 228 -6.16 4.88 1.22
C MET A 228 -6.98 5.26 -0.02
N THR A 229 -7.18 4.31 -0.94
CA THR A 229 -8.00 4.51 -2.14
C THR A 229 -9.29 3.69 -2.11
N TYR A 230 -10.26 4.12 -2.90
CA TYR A 230 -11.48 3.37 -3.20
C TYR A 230 -11.14 2.01 -3.82
N ALA A 231 -10.15 1.95 -4.72
CA ALA A 231 -9.68 0.69 -5.29
C ALA A 231 -9.22 -0.29 -4.19
N GLU A 232 -8.44 0.17 -3.20
CA GLU A 232 -8.03 -0.67 -2.09
C GLU A 232 -9.22 -1.14 -1.24
N GLN A 233 -10.17 -0.24 -0.93
CA GLN A 233 -11.39 -0.60 -0.22
C GLN A 233 -12.15 -1.70 -0.97
N GLN A 234 -12.33 -1.56 -2.29
CA GLN A 234 -13.02 -2.56 -3.11
C GLN A 234 -12.28 -3.89 -3.12
N PHE A 235 -10.94 -3.92 -3.14
CA PHE A 235 -10.22 -5.18 -2.98
C PHE A 235 -10.38 -5.81 -1.58
N LEU A 236 -10.48 -5.00 -0.52
CA LEU A 236 -10.81 -5.51 0.82
C LEU A 236 -12.20 -6.14 0.85
N LEU A 237 -13.19 -5.53 0.19
CA LEU A 237 -14.55 -6.08 0.06
C LEU A 237 -14.56 -7.35 -0.80
N ALA A 238 -13.81 -7.39 -1.91
CA ALA A 238 -13.69 -8.57 -2.75
C ALA A 238 -13.10 -9.77 -1.98
N GLU A 239 -12.04 -9.53 -1.19
CA GLU A 239 -11.44 -10.56 -0.33
C GLU A 239 -12.39 -11.00 0.79
N ALA A 240 -13.12 -10.07 1.43
CA ALA A 240 -14.12 -10.40 2.44
C ALA A 240 -15.27 -11.23 1.85
N ALA A 241 -15.73 -10.92 0.64
CA ALA A 241 -16.73 -11.69 -0.09
C ALA A 241 -16.21 -13.09 -0.46
N HIS A 242 -14.96 -13.19 -0.97
CA HIS A 242 -14.29 -14.47 -1.24
C HIS A 242 -14.22 -15.36 0.02
N ASN A 243 -13.91 -14.76 1.17
CA ASN A 243 -13.83 -15.45 2.46
C ASN A 243 -15.21 -15.71 3.10
N GLY A 244 -16.31 -15.28 2.48
CA GLY A 244 -17.67 -15.45 2.99
C GLY A 244 -17.99 -14.63 4.24
N TRP A 245 -17.25 -13.53 4.48
CA TRP A 245 -17.53 -12.61 5.60
C TRP A 245 -18.71 -11.69 5.31
N ILE A 246 -18.91 -11.34 4.04
CA ILE A 246 -20.03 -10.56 3.53
C ILE A 246 -20.74 -11.33 2.42
N THR A 247 -21.99 -10.98 2.14
CA THR A 247 -22.83 -11.64 1.13
C THR A 247 -22.70 -11.04 -0.27
N ASP A 248 -21.92 -9.95 -0.39
CA ASP A 248 -21.71 -9.26 -1.65
C ASP A 248 -20.94 -10.15 -2.65
N ASP A 249 -21.02 -9.79 -3.94
CA ASP A 249 -20.35 -10.54 -4.99
C ASP A 249 -18.88 -10.14 -5.13
N ALA A 250 -17.98 -11.09 -4.95
CA ALA A 250 -16.53 -10.87 -5.03
C ALA A 250 -16.09 -10.39 -6.42
N ALA A 251 -16.73 -10.88 -7.49
CA ALA A 251 -16.40 -10.50 -8.87
C ALA A 251 -16.72 -9.02 -9.13
N THR A 252 -17.85 -8.54 -8.62
CA THR A 252 -18.27 -7.15 -8.72
C THR A 252 -17.27 -6.22 -8.01
N HIS A 253 -16.93 -6.51 -6.75
CA HIS A 253 -15.95 -5.71 -6.01
C HIS A 253 -14.56 -5.74 -6.65
N HIS A 254 -14.12 -6.91 -7.14
CA HIS A 254 -12.85 -7.05 -7.86
C HIS A 254 -12.82 -6.17 -9.12
N ALA A 255 -13.85 -6.25 -9.98
CA ALA A 255 -13.91 -5.47 -11.21
C ALA A 255 -13.94 -3.96 -10.90
N SER A 256 -14.75 -3.52 -9.93
CA SER A 256 -14.78 -2.12 -9.49
C SER A 256 -13.42 -1.65 -8.95
N ALA A 257 -12.67 -2.52 -8.27
CA ALA A 257 -11.34 -2.19 -7.76
C ALA A 257 -10.32 -2.00 -8.89
N VAL A 258 -10.34 -2.88 -9.91
CA VAL A 258 -9.46 -2.78 -11.08
C VAL A 258 -9.79 -1.52 -11.90
N GLU A 259 -11.07 -1.26 -12.16
CA GLU A 259 -11.51 -0.06 -12.87
C GLU A 259 -11.08 1.20 -12.13
N ALA A 260 -11.39 1.28 -10.83
CA ALA A 260 -11.00 2.42 -10.00
C ALA A 260 -9.48 2.66 -9.99
N SER A 261 -8.68 1.58 -9.97
CA SER A 261 -7.23 1.68 -10.08
C SER A 261 -6.80 2.26 -11.43
N MET A 262 -7.35 1.74 -12.53
CA MET A 262 -7.04 2.23 -13.88
C MET A 262 -7.42 3.70 -14.05
N GLU A 263 -8.60 4.10 -13.58
CA GLU A 263 -9.05 5.48 -13.60
C GLU A 263 -8.15 6.40 -12.76
N TYR A 264 -7.81 5.99 -11.54
CA TYR A 264 -7.00 6.79 -10.62
C TYR A 264 -5.62 7.11 -11.22
N TYR A 265 -4.98 6.11 -11.83
CA TYR A 265 -3.69 6.28 -12.46
C TYR A 265 -3.76 6.86 -13.88
N GLY A 266 -4.95 7.08 -14.44
CA GLY A 266 -5.12 7.61 -15.79
C GLY A 266 -4.63 6.63 -16.88
N ALA A 267 -4.89 5.34 -16.68
CA ALA A 267 -4.56 4.31 -17.66
C ALA A 267 -5.31 4.56 -18.98
N ASP A 268 -4.59 4.53 -20.10
CA ASP A 268 -5.14 4.82 -21.42
C ASP A 268 -5.17 3.55 -22.28
N PHE A 269 -6.38 3.08 -22.60
CA PHE A 269 -6.59 1.91 -23.45
C PHE A 269 -6.10 2.13 -24.89
N ALA A 270 -5.98 3.38 -25.37
CA ALA A 270 -5.44 3.67 -26.71
C ALA A 270 -3.98 3.22 -26.89
N MET A 271 -3.27 3.00 -25.78
CA MET A 271 -1.90 2.45 -25.77
C MET A 271 -1.87 0.92 -25.87
N THR A 272 -3.04 0.27 -25.84
CA THR A 272 -3.21 -1.19 -25.82
C THR A 272 -4.00 -1.68 -27.03
N GLY A 273 -4.33 -2.98 -27.05
CA GLY A 273 -5.25 -3.58 -28.02
C GLY A 273 -6.71 -3.60 -27.55
N TRP A 274 -7.01 -3.12 -26.34
CA TRP A 274 -8.34 -3.16 -25.73
C TRP A 274 -9.16 -1.94 -26.13
N THR A 275 -10.47 -2.11 -26.33
CA THR A 275 -11.34 -0.98 -26.70
C THR A 275 -11.74 -0.12 -25.49
N ASP A 276 -11.96 -0.76 -24.35
CA ASP A 276 -12.38 -0.12 -23.09
C ASP A 276 -12.14 -1.09 -21.91
N PHE A 277 -12.55 -0.68 -20.71
CA PHE A 277 -12.43 -1.50 -19.51
C PHE A 277 -13.24 -2.79 -19.59
N THR A 278 -14.42 -2.79 -20.23
CA THR A 278 -15.27 -3.98 -20.32
C THR A 278 -14.60 -5.05 -21.19
N ASP A 279 -14.01 -4.66 -22.32
CA ASP A 279 -13.21 -5.55 -23.16
C ASP A 279 -11.99 -6.08 -22.41
N TYR A 280 -11.24 -5.18 -21.74
CA TYR A 280 -10.08 -5.54 -20.93
C TYR A 280 -10.42 -6.58 -19.86
N ILE A 281 -11.37 -6.28 -18.96
CA ILE A 281 -11.65 -7.15 -17.81
C ILE A 281 -12.18 -8.52 -18.26
N THR A 282 -12.95 -8.55 -19.36
CA THR A 282 -13.55 -9.78 -19.90
C THR A 282 -12.51 -10.68 -20.59
N ASN A 283 -11.58 -10.10 -21.34
CA ASN A 283 -10.76 -10.85 -22.31
C ASN A 283 -9.27 -10.94 -21.97
N SER A 284 -8.74 -10.08 -21.10
CA SER A 284 -7.30 -10.08 -20.73
C SER A 284 -6.90 -11.24 -19.82
N GLY A 285 -7.87 -11.82 -19.09
CA GLY A 285 -7.60 -12.73 -17.97
C GLY A 285 -7.48 -12.03 -16.62
N ALA A 286 -7.67 -10.71 -16.56
CA ALA A 286 -7.60 -9.95 -15.32
C ALA A 286 -8.79 -10.15 -14.38
N ALA A 287 -9.94 -10.65 -14.87
CA ALA A 287 -11.14 -10.85 -14.07
C ALA A 287 -10.94 -11.80 -12.88
N TYR A 288 -11.78 -11.65 -11.85
CA TYR A 288 -11.87 -12.61 -10.76
C TYR A 288 -12.24 -14.01 -11.27
N ASP A 289 -11.40 -14.99 -10.97
CA ASP A 289 -11.51 -16.38 -11.46
C ASP A 289 -11.93 -17.37 -10.35
N ASN A 290 -12.45 -16.84 -9.23
CA ASN A 290 -12.69 -17.57 -7.97
C ASN A 290 -11.43 -17.94 -7.18
N SER A 291 -10.26 -17.47 -7.60
CA SER A 291 -9.02 -17.58 -6.82
C SER A 291 -8.80 -16.33 -5.98
N ILE A 292 -8.29 -16.50 -4.77
CA ILE A 292 -7.80 -15.37 -3.97
C ILE A 292 -6.64 -14.65 -4.67
N ASN A 293 -5.86 -15.36 -5.49
CA ASN A 293 -4.69 -14.77 -6.15
C ASN A 293 -5.05 -13.76 -7.24
N SER A 294 -6.21 -13.86 -7.89
CA SER A 294 -6.65 -12.83 -8.85
C SER A 294 -6.99 -11.51 -8.15
N ILE A 295 -7.47 -11.57 -6.89
CA ILE A 295 -7.68 -10.40 -6.03
C ILE A 295 -6.33 -9.83 -5.59
N ARG A 296 -5.44 -10.68 -5.06
CA ARG A 296 -4.14 -10.26 -4.52
C ARG A 296 -3.23 -9.65 -5.59
N GLU A 297 -3.16 -10.24 -6.78
CA GLU A 297 -2.36 -9.74 -7.90
C GLU A 297 -2.83 -8.36 -8.35
N GLN A 298 -4.14 -8.19 -8.57
CA GLN A 298 -4.70 -6.92 -9.01
C GLN A 298 -4.61 -5.85 -7.91
N LYS A 299 -4.76 -6.22 -6.63
CA LYS A 299 -4.51 -5.32 -5.50
C LYS A 299 -3.05 -4.89 -5.42
N TRP A 300 -2.12 -5.84 -5.61
CA TRP A 300 -0.68 -5.56 -5.62
C TRP A 300 -0.28 -4.54 -6.69
N LEU A 301 -0.85 -4.68 -7.89
CA LEU A 301 -0.67 -3.71 -8.98
C LEU A 301 -1.35 -2.36 -8.65
N ALA A 302 -2.56 -2.38 -8.09
CA ALA A 302 -3.31 -1.17 -7.76
C ALA A 302 -2.70 -0.34 -6.63
N MET A 303 -1.90 -0.95 -5.76
CA MET A 303 -1.18 -0.26 -4.67
C MET A 303 0.20 0.24 -5.10
N PHE A 304 0.38 0.52 -6.40
CA PHE A 304 1.60 1.12 -6.94
C PHE A 304 1.83 2.49 -6.32
N PHE A 305 3.03 2.75 -5.79
CA PHE A 305 3.35 4.01 -5.08
C PHE A 305 2.58 4.25 -3.78
N THR A 306 1.85 3.26 -3.26
CA THR A 306 1.18 3.34 -1.95
C THR A 306 2.14 2.91 -0.82
N GLY A 307 3.03 3.83 -0.44
CA GLY A 307 3.83 3.78 0.79
C GLY A 307 4.35 2.39 1.20
N LEU A 308 4.12 2.02 2.47
CA LEU A 308 4.46 0.70 3.01
C LEU A 308 3.29 -0.30 2.99
N ASP A 309 2.06 0.15 2.69
CA ASP A 309 0.87 -0.70 2.77
C ASP A 309 0.96 -1.90 1.82
N ASN A 310 1.55 -1.73 0.62
CA ASN A 310 1.76 -2.85 -0.30
C ASN A 310 2.69 -3.93 0.31
N TYR A 311 3.77 -3.51 0.97
CA TYR A 311 4.63 -4.43 1.72
C TYR A 311 3.89 -5.11 2.87
N PHE A 312 2.95 -4.42 3.52
CA PHE A 312 2.15 -4.98 4.60
C PHE A 312 1.20 -6.08 4.11
N GLU A 313 0.53 -5.87 2.97
CA GLU A 313 -0.32 -6.86 2.32
C GLU A 313 0.47 -8.09 1.84
N VAL A 314 1.58 -7.90 1.13
CA VAL A 314 2.40 -9.01 0.66
C VAL A 314 2.91 -9.85 1.83
N ARG A 315 3.30 -9.24 2.97
CA ARG A 315 3.67 -9.98 4.18
C ARG A 315 2.52 -10.80 4.74
N ARG A 316 1.32 -10.24 4.78
CA ARG A 316 0.12 -10.94 5.23
C ARG A 316 -0.15 -12.16 4.35
N TRP A 317 -0.16 -11.98 3.03
CA TRP A 317 -0.37 -13.10 2.10
C TRP A 317 0.73 -14.14 2.18
N TYR A 318 2.00 -13.73 2.20
CA TYR A 318 3.13 -14.65 2.35
C TYR A 318 3.00 -15.48 3.63
N THR A 319 2.52 -14.86 4.72
CA THR A 319 2.26 -15.54 5.98
C THR A 319 1.08 -16.52 5.89
N GLN A 320 -0.04 -16.12 5.27
CA GLN A 320 -1.18 -16.99 5.00
C GLN A 320 -0.78 -18.21 4.16
N GLU A 321 0.16 -18.02 3.24
CA GLU A 321 0.74 -19.07 2.40
C GLU A 321 1.90 -19.81 3.07
N SER A 322 1.99 -19.78 4.40
CA SER A 322 3.01 -20.48 5.20
C SER A 322 4.46 -20.15 4.81
N GLY A 323 4.69 -18.95 4.28
CA GLY A 323 5.98 -18.48 3.83
C GLY A 323 6.45 -19.11 2.51
N ASN A 324 5.53 -19.42 1.59
CA ASN A 324 5.85 -20.04 0.31
C ASN A 324 5.55 -19.11 -0.88
N TRP A 325 6.60 -18.60 -1.52
CA TRP A 325 6.48 -17.77 -2.73
C TRP A 325 5.77 -18.47 -3.89
N ALA A 326 5.82 -19.80 -3.97
CA ALA A 326 5.15 -20.53 -5.05
C ALA A 326 3.61 -20.36 -5.05
N ASN A 327 3.04 -19.96 -3.90
CA ASN A 327 1.61 -19.71 -3.76
C ASN A 327 1.23 -18.25 -4.07
N LEU A 328 2.20 -17.36 -4.32
CA LEU A 328 2.02 -15.98 -4.75
C LEU A 328 2.61 -15.80 -6.15
N PRO A 329 1.95 -16.29 -7.21
CA PRO A 329 2.58 -16.50 -8.53
C PRO A 329 3.03 -15.22 -9.24
N PHE A 330 2.55 -14.06 -8.80
CA PHE A 330 2.90 -12.74 -9.34
C PHE A 330 4.09 -12.07 -8.65
N ILE A 331 4.65 -12.66 -7.58
CA ILE A 331 5.81 -12.13 -6.87
C ILE A 331 6.77 -13.25 -6.43
N SER A 332 8.05 -12.96 -6.49
CA SER A 332 9.12 -13.91 -6.21
C SER A 332 10.17 -13.33 -5.26
N ALA A 333 10.93 -14.22 -4.62
CA ALA A 333 12.10 -13.83 -3.86
C ALA A 333 13.12 -13.07 -4.73
N PRO A 334 13.86 -12.09 -4.18
CA PRO A 334 14.90 -11.37 -4.92
C PRO A 334 15.99 -12.29 -5.46
N CYS A 335 16.43 -12.08 -6.71
CA CYS A 335 17.45 -12.92 -7.39
C CYS A 335 18.79 -12.96 -6.66
N SER A 336 19.08 -11.91 -5.89
CA SER A 336 20.21 -11.87 -4.97
C SER A 336 19.71 -11.40 -3.61
N ASN A 337 19.82 -12.27 -2.61
CA ASN A 337 19.51 -11.96 -1.23
C ASN A 337 20.41 -12.77 -0.27
N THR A 338 20.56 -12.25 0.94
CA THR A 338 21.32 -12.90 2.02
C THR A 338 20.41 -13.39 3.14
N ASN A 339 19.10 -13.47 2.87
CA ASN A 339 18.07 -13.80 3.87
C ASN A 339 17.41 -15.18 3.61
N GLY A 340 18.03 -16.01 2.78
CA GLY A 340 17.56 -17.37 2.48
C GLY A 340 16.20 -17.39 1.80
N ASP A 341 15.94 -16.44 0.90
CA ASP A 341 14.66 -16.22 0.22
C ASP A 341 13.47 -15.93 1.15
N VAL A 342 13.69 -15.69 2.44
CA VAL A 342 12.61 -15.37 3.38
C VAL A 342 12.23 -13.90 3.26
N MET A 343 10.92 -13.62 3.22
CA MET A 343 10.42 -12.25 3.31
C MET A 343 10.73 -11.62 4.68
N PRO A 344 11.37 -10.44 4.74
CA PRO A 344 11.44 -9.65 5.97
C PRO A 344 10.03 -9.39 6.52
N MET A 345 9.86 -9.65 7.81
CA MET A 345 8.57 -9.55 8.51
C MET A 345 8.38 -8.21 9.20
N ARG A 346 9.47 -7.45 9.44
CA ARG A 346 9.44 -6.14 10.11
C ARG A 346 10.67 -5.31 9.79
N PHE A 347 10.59 -4.02 10.09
CA PHE A 347 11.76 -3.18 10.25
C PHE A 347 12.36 -3.38 11.64
N LEU A 348 13.68 -3.25 11.75
CA LEU A 348 14.35 -3.25 13.04
C LEU A 348 14.02 -1.95 13.78
N TYR A 349 13.88 -2.03 15.10
CA TYR A 349 13.83 -0.80 15.89
C TYR A 349 15.09 0.03 15.66
N PRO A 350 14.96 1.37 15.53
CA PRO A 350 16.09 2.27 15.37
C PRO A 350 17.13 2.12 16.49
N GLY A 351 18.42 2.11 16.13
CA GLY A 351 19.50 1.85 17.09
C GLY A 351 19.64 2.93 18.19
N ASN A 352 19.15 4.14 17.96
CA ASN A 352 19.12 5.21 18.95
C ASN A 352 18.15 4.93 20.12
N GLU A 353 17.11 4.12 19.92
CA GLU A 353 16.18 3.74 21.00
C GLU A 353 16.90 3.01 22.14
N ALA A 354 17.96 2.26 21.85
CA ALA A 354 18.80 1.60 22.86
C ALA A 354 19.50 2.59 23.81
N SER A 355 19.61 3.86 23.42
CA SER A 355 20.20 4.93 24.23
C SER A 355 19.15 5.90 24.78
N LEU A 356 18.05 6.12 24.06
CA LEU A 356 17.01 7.07 24.41
C LEU A 356 15.91 6.47 25.31
N ASN A 357 15.65 5.16 25.19
CA ASN A 357 14.62 4.45 25.96
C ASN A 357 15.05 2.99 26.26
N PRO A 358 16.21 2.79 26.94
CA PRO A 358 16.88 1.50 27.00
C PRO A 358 16.03 0.39 27.62
N ASP A 359 15.42 0.63 28.77
CA ASP A 359 14.70 -0.41 29.52
C ASP A 359 13.49 -0.93 28.73
N ASN A 360 12.68 -0.03 28.17
CA ASN A 360 11.52 -0.41 27.36
C ASN A 360 11.94 -1.02 26.01
N TYR A 361 12.99 -0.49 25.37
CA TYR A 361 13.53 -1.04 24.12
C TYR A 361 14.00 -2.49 24.30
N PHE A 362 14.82 -2.76 25.32
CA PHE A 362 15.31 -4.11 25.59
C PHE A 362 14.19 -5.04 26.09
N GLY A 363 13.23 -4.52 26.85
CA GLY A 363 12.02 -5.25 27.24
C GLY A 363 11.22 -5.73 26.03
N ALA A 364 10.89 -4.83 25.11
CA ALA A 364 10.14 -5.15 23.89
C ALA A 364 10.88 -6.17 23.01
N ILE A 365 12.19 -6.02 22.84
CA ILE A 365 13.02 -6.97 22.08
C ILE A 365 13.00 -8.36 22.72
N SER A 366 13.08 -8.43 24.06
CA SER A 366 13.06 -9.69 24.78
C SER A 366 11.73 -10.43 24.60
N VAL A 367 10.61 -9.71 24.63
CA VAL A 367 9.27 -10.29 24.44
C VAL A 367 9.08 -10.76 23.00
N MET A 368 9.51 -9.96 22.01
CA MET A 368 9.31 -10.28 20.60
C MET A 368 10.22 -11.41 20.10
N GLY A 369 11.31 -11.73 20.81
CA GLY A 369 12.27 -12.75 20.41
C GLY A 369 13.44 -12.25 19.56
N GLY A 370 13.77 -10.95 19.66
CA GLY A 370 14.93 -10.33 19.01
C GLY A 370 14.60 -9.18 18.06
N ASN A 371 15.59 -8.31 17.80
CA ASN A 371 15.49 -7.21 16.84
C ASN A 371 16.09 -7.60 15.50
N THR A 372 15.40 -8.47 14.76
CA THR A 372 15.81 -8.91 13.42
C THR A 372 14.71 -8.65 12.42
N GLN A 373 15.05 -8.56 11.15
CA GLN A 373 14.07 -8.40 10.08
C GLN A 373 13.13 -9.62 9.95
N ASN A 374 13.50 -10.79 10.48
CA ASN A 374 12.72 -12.03 10.40
C ASN A 374 11.89 -12.30 11.66
N THR A 375 12.07 -11.53 12.73
CA THR A 375 11.24 -11.66 13.93
C THR A 375 9.79 -11.35 13.56
N LYS A 376 8.87 -12.28 13.82
CA LYS A 376 7.46 -12.12 13.48
C LYS A 376 6.76 -11.27 14.54
N MET A 377 6.09 -10.20 14.10
CA MET A 377 5.21 -9.38 14.94
C MET A 377 3.87 -10.10 15.13
N TRP A 378 3.05 -9.63 16.06
CA TRP A 378 1.75 -10.23 16.38
C TRP A 378 0.96 -10.55 15.10
N VAL A 379 0.63 -9.58 14.24
CA VAL A 379 -0.21 -9.78 13.04
C VAL A 379 0.30 -10.81 12.02
N VAL A 380 1.59 -11.11 11.99
CA VAL A 380 2.21 -12.05 11.02
C VAL A 380 2.76 -13.33 11.69
N ASN A 381 2.36 -13.61 12.93
CA ASN A 381 2.83 -14.79 13.68
C ASN A 381 1.79 -15.91 13.83
N LEU A 382 1.44 -16.63 12.75
CA LEU A 382 0.41 -17.68 12.78
C LEU A 382 0.71 -18.83 13.75
#